data_AF-R5FSM3-F1
#
_entry.id   AF-R5FSM3-F1
#
_cell.length_a   1.000
_cell.length_b   1.000
_cell.length_c   1.000
_cell.angle_alpha   90.00
_cell.angle_beta   90.00
_cell.angle_gamma   90.00
#
_symmetry.space_group_name_H-M   'P 1'
#
loop_
_entity.id
_entity.type
_entity.pdbx_description
1 polymer ?
#
loop_
_entity_poly.entity_id
_entity_poly.type
_entity_poly.pdbx_seq_one_letter_code
_entity_poly.pdbx_strand_id
1 'polypeptide(L)'
;MNPTSNQKQFKRLKILGVVALCCTVLLWTALWAMSAIPSQQSSQSTNAVLNKLNKLFGLSQKLDGNVPTQSVDFAEFNKTLYNGKSYKMKVTFTPKTATDRELEFSSSDESVVKIDQNGVITGVSRGSVTITATLKSNPQRKTTLPVNCYGDDPETTDIVIRPETDIIVGKTVALLFNDGSASPFAPDEITSSDESVVNVWRGTAAGISPGTATLTAYYKDIGKTVSATVTVGENPSFVKPSSVVLKQNVTITHGKTLKISKLIEEVAPKSAASDFEIKCSGGILHATQTSLKALQPGKTTVTFVSRYDKSVIATTEITVSHVTPTALEIVTSSNKFSPNTEYTFWARHTPRPYWYDAKWEVVSGKGKITEDGVFKTKFFGKTVVRCTSTIDPTLTAEFEVNTGLFEDAYSFTRKLVGHMGLSAILGFGIFGTTFLLTKRKRMCAVLTPALSFTYAGISELIQKFTPGRFCTLSDVLIDFLGAMTGAVFGLLLVAIVCLIWRLFSKESFSRLVSAYKALNLKTAFKKSNHTAE
;
A
#
# COMPACT_ATOMS: atom_id res chain seq x y z
N MET A 1 -44.77 -67.28 6.77
CA MET A 1 -43.71 -66.24 6.75
C MET A 1 -42.51 -66.81 6.02
N ASN A 2 -41.95 -66.14 5.00
CA ASN A 2 -40.89 -66.71 4.15
C ASN A 2 -39.49 -66.28 4.67
N PRO A 3 -38.73 -67.15 5.38
CA PRO A 3 -37.48 -66.79 6.07
C PRO A 3 -36.36 -66.34 5.11
N THR A 4 -36.42 -66.78 3.86
CA THR A 4 -35.49 -66.45 2.77
C THR A 4 -35.50 -64.95 2.39
N SER A 5 -36.66 -64.29 2.50
CA SER A 5 -36.82 -62.86 2.17
C SER A 5 -36.14 -61.93 3.19
N ASN A 6 -36.26 -62.25 4.49
CA ASN A 6 -35.65 -61.48 5.58
C ASN A 6 -34.12 -61.61 5.58
N GLN A 7 -33.58 -62.80 5.30
CA GLN A 7 -32.14 -63.01 5.16
C GLN A 7 -31.55 -62.22 3.99
N LYS A 8 -32.27 -62.14 2.86
CA LYS A 8 -31.85 -61.37 1.68
C LYS A 8 -31.79 -59.86 1.96
N GLN A 9 -32.80 -59.30 2.64
CA GLN A 9 -32.79 -57.88 3.03
C GLN A 9 -31.68 -57.57 4.04
N PHE A 10 -31.48 -58.44 5.03
CA PHE A 10 -30.41 -58.29 6.01
C PHE A 10 -29.01 -58.34 5.35
N LYS A 11 -28.78 -59.26 4.41
CA LYS A 11 -27.52 -59.35 3.64
C LYS A 11 -27.25 -58.08 2.85
N ARG A 12 -28.26 -57.50 2.20
CA ARG A 12 -28.15 -56.22 1.48
C ARG A 12 -27.83 -55.05 2.41
N LEU A 13 -28.50 -54.96 3.56
CA LEU A 13 -28.26 -53.89 4.53
C LEU A 13 -26.86 -54.00 5.17
N LYS A 14 -26.38 -55.22 5.39
CA LYS A 14 -25.01 -55.50 5.83
C LYS A 14 -23.98 -55.01 4.82
N ILE A 15 -24.17 -55.32 3.52
CA ILE A 15 -23.28 -54.81 2.46
C ILE A 15 -23.31 -53.28 2.46
N LEU A 16 -24.49 -52.66 2.49
CA LEU A 16 -24.63 -51.20 2.51
C LEU A 16 -23.92 -50.56 3.71
N GLY A 17 -24.07 -51.13 4.91
CA GLY A 17 -23.41 -50.62 6.12
C GLY A 17 -21.89 -50.71 6.06
N VAL A 18 -21.35 -51.84 5.56
CA VAL A 18 -19.89 -52.02 5.39
C VAL A 18 -19.35 -51.08 4.32
N VAL A 19 -20.03 -50.96 3.18
CA VAL A 19 -19.65 -50.00 2.12
C VAL A 19 -19.65 -48.57 2.65
N ALA A 20 -20.71 -48.16 3.37
CA ALA A 20 -20.78 -46.83 3.98
C ALA A 20 -19.60 -46.57 4.94
N LEU A 21 -19.25 -47.55 5.78
CA LEU A 21 -18.08 -47.46 6.68
C LEU A 21 -16.77 -47.32 5.89
N CYS A 22 -16.53 -48.17 4.89
CA CYS A 22 -15.31 -48.11 4.07
C CYS A 22 -15.21 -46.77 3.33
N CYS A 23 -16.29 -46.32 2.69
CA CYS A 23 -16.33 -45.01 2.02
C CYS A 23 -16.05 -43.87 3.00
N THR A 24 -16.63 -43.90 4.21
CA THR A 24 -16.40 -42.86 5.22
C THR A 24 -14.96 -42.84 5.69
N VAL A 25 -14.34 -44.01 5.95
CA VAL A 25 -12.93 -44.09 6.33
C VAL A 25 -12.02 -43.60 5.21
N LEU A 26 -12.27 -44.01 3.96
CA LEU A 26 -11.49 -43.56 2.80
C LEU A 26 -11.60 -42.05 2.56
N LEU A 27 -12.81 -41.48 2.69
CA LEU A 27 -13.02 -40.04 2.59
C LEU A 27 -12.29 -39.31 3.70
N TRP A 28 -12.36 -39.83 4.92
CA TRP A 28 -11.70 -39.24 6.08
C TRP A 28 -10.18 -39.21 5.92
N THR A 29 -9.56 -40.33 5.52
CA THR A 29 -8.11 -40.40 5.30
C THR A 29 -7.66 -39.55 4.12
N ALA A 30 -8.41 -39.52 3.03
CA ALA A 30 -8.14 -38.64 1.89
C ALA A 30 -8.20 -37.16 2.28
N LEU A 31 -9.16 -36.77 3.13
CA LEU A 31 -9.30 -35.40 3.61
C LEU A 31 -8.11 -34.97 4.48
N TRP A 32 -7.65 -35.83 5.38
CA TRP A 32 -6.44 -35.56 6.15
C TRP A 32 -5.18 -35.50 5.29
N ALA A 33 -5.05 -36.37 4.29
CA ALA A 33 -3.96 -36.29 3.32
C ALA A 33 -3.99 -34.95 2.55
N MET A 34 -5.17 -34.46 2.18
CA MET A 34 -5.33 -33.14 1.56
C MET A 34 -4.96 -31.98 2.50
N SER A 35 -5.22 -32.11 3.81
CA SER A 35 -4.78 -31.13 4.83
C SER A 35 -3.26 -31.07 4.99
N ALA A 36 -2.55 -32.13 4.61
CA ALA A 36 -1.08 -32.19 4.61
C ALA A 36 -0.44 -31.57 3.34
N ILE A 37 -1.24 -31.14 2.35
CA ILE A 37 -0.73 -30.53 1.11
C ILE A 37 -0.36 -29.05 1.36
N PRO A 38 0.84 -28.61 0.94
CA PRO A 38 1.28 -27.22 1.04
C PRO A 38 0.28 -26.20 0.46
N SER A 39 0.20 -25.03 1.08
CA SER A 39 -0.84 -24.02 0.77
C SER A 39 -0.86 -23.54 -0.67
N GLN A 40 0.30 -23.51 -1.33
CA GLN A 40 0.43 -23.03 -2.71
C GLN A 40 -0.34 -23.89 -3.71
N GLN A 41 -0.27 -25.22 -3.62
CA GLN A 41 -1.00 -26.12 -4.53
C GLN A 41 -2.50 -26.15 -4.22
N SER A 42 -2.88 -26.16 -2.95
CA SER A 42 -4.30 -26.17 -2.59
C SER A 42 -5.02 -24.88 -2.95
N SER A 43 -4.37 -23.73 -2.78
CA SER A 43 -4.96 -22.44 -3.15
C SER A 43 -5.23 -22.35 -4.66
N GLN A 44 -4.37 -22.90 -5.51
CA GLN A 44 -4.57 -22.95 -6.97
C GLN A 44 -5.85 -23.70 -7.36
N SER A 45 -6.12 -24.85 -6.74
CA SER A 45 -7.34 -25.64 -7.02
C SER A 45 -8.61 -24.91 -6.56
N THR A 46 -8.60 -24.29 -5.38
CA THR A 46 -9.73 -23.49 -4.89
C THR A 46 -9.98 -22.28 -5.80
N ASN A 47 -8.91 -21.59 -6.22
CA ASN A 47 -9.00 -20.43 -7.11
C ASN A 47 -9.59 -20.80 -8.48
N ALA A 48 -9.27 -21.98 -9.02
CA ALA A 48 -9.84 -22.44 -10.30
C ALA A 48 -11.36 -22.64 -10.24
N VAL A 49 -11.88 -23.23 -9.16
CA VAL A 49 -13.34 -23.40 -8.94
C VAL A 49 -14.00 -22.05 -8.72
N LEU A 50 -13.37 -21.19 -7.92
CA LEU A 50 -13.88 -19.87 -7.61
C LEU A 50 -13.95 -18.96 -8.84
N ASN A 51 -12.95 -19.03 -9.72
CA ASN A 51 -12.95 -18.31 -10.99
C ASN A 51 -14.11 -18.75 -11.90
N LYS A 52 -14.44 -20.04 -11.93
CA LYS A 52 -15.59 -20.56 -12.67
C LYS A 52 -16.91 -20.06 -12.07
N LEU A 53 -17.07 -20.14 -10.75
CA LEU A 53 -18.25 -19.63 -10.04
C LEU A 53 -18.40 -18.11 -10.21
N ASN A 54 -17.29 -17.37 -10.12
CA ASN A 54 -17.30 -15.92 -10.31
C ASN A 54 -17.73 -15.55 -11.73
N LYS A 55 -17.23 -16.26 -12.74
CA LYS A 55 -17.63 -16.09 -14.15
C LYS A 55 -19.12 -16.36 -14.38
N LEU A 56 -19.72 -17.28 -13.61
CA LEU A 56 -21.14 -17.65 -13.75
C LEU A 56 -22.10 -16.71 -13.01
N PHE A 57 -21.70 -16.23 -11.83
CA PHE A 57 -22.63 -15.57 -10.90
C PHE A 57 -22.27 -14.11 -10.58
N GLY A 58 -21.12 -13.62 -11.04
CA GLY A 58 -20.61 -12.28 -10.74
C GLY A 58 -20.38 -12.06 -9.24
N LEU A 59 -19.90 -13.09 -8.55
CA LEU A 59 -19.82 -13.16 -7.09
C LEU A 59 -18.95 -12.05 -6.49
N SER A 60 -17.81 -11.72 -7.11
CA SER A 60 -16.92 -10.65 -6.64
C SER A 60 -17.63 -9.30 -6.61
N GLN A 61 -18.38 -8.96 -7.66
CA GLN A 61 -19.12 -7.70 -7.74
C GLN A 61 -20.31 -7.64 -6.75
N LYS A 62 -20.87 -8.80 -6.37
CA LYS A 62 -22.02 -8.89 -5.46
C LYS A 62 -21.64 -9.03 -3.98
N LEU A 63 -20.45 -9.52 -3.67
CA LEU A 63 -20.00 -9.84 -2.31
C LEU A 63 -18.91 -8.89 -1.81
N ASP A 64 -18.06 -8.34 -2.68
CA ASP A 64 -17.26 -7.18 -2.33
C ASP A 64 -18.19 -5.97 -2.39
N GLY A 65 -18.71 -5.57 -1.23
CA GLY A 65 -19.25 -4.23 -1.09
C GLY A 65 -18.21 -3.25 -1.63
N ASN A 66 -18.64 -2.33 -2.50
CA ASN A 66 -17.80 -1.31 -3.13
C ASN A 66 -16.77 -0.81 -2.11
N VAL A 67 -15.47 -1.09 -2.33
CA VAL A 67 -14.40 -0.69 -1.42
C VAL A 67 -14.08 0.75 -1.81
N PRO A 68 -14.60 1.76 -1.10
CA PRO A 68 -14.47 3.13 -1.55
C PRO A 68 -13.02 3.58 -1.38
N THR A 69 -12.53 4.32 -2.38
CA THR A 69 -11.24 4.98 -2.31
C THR A 69 -11.28 6.07 -1.24
N GLN A 70 -10.36 5.96 -0.28
CA GLN A 70 -10.20 6.92 0.82
C GLN A 70 -9.24 8.04 0.44
N SER A 71 -8.15 7.70 -0.25
CA SER A 71 -7.18 8.68 -0.77
C SER A 71 -6.70 8.31 -2.16
N VAL A 72 -6.43 9.35 -2.94
CA VAL A 72 -5.77 9.29 -4.25
C VAL A 72 -4.55 10.18 -4.12
N ASP A 73 -3.37 9.67 -4.45
CA ASP A 73 -2.12 10.42 -4.32
C ASP A 73 -1.21 10.15 -5.52
N PHE A 74 -0.45 11.15 -5.95
CA PHE A 74 0.62 10.94 -6.92
C PHE A 74 1.82 10.27 -6.24
N ALA A 75 2.48 9.35 -6.95
CA ALA A 75 3.69 8.70 -6.45
C ALA A 75 4.89 9.66 -6.33
N GLU A 76 4.82 10.81 -7.00
CA GLU A 76 5.86 11.85 -7.05
C GLU A 76 5.33 13.14 -6.41
N PHE A 77 6.21 13.99 -5.89
CA PHE A 77 5.84 15.28 -5.28
C PHE A 77 5.92 16.47 -6.25
N ASN A 78 6.67 16.32 -7.34
CA ASN A 78 6.74 17.26 -8.45
C ASN A 78 7.14 16.52 -9.73
N LYS A 79 6.94 17.14 -10.89
CA LYS A 79 7.44 16.63 -12.16
C LYS A 79 8.02 17.74 -13.03
N THR A 80 9.04 17.39 -13.79
CA THR A 80 9.69 18.24 -14.79
C THR A 80 9.61 17.59 -16.16
N LEU A 81 9.39 18.40 -17.21
CA LEU A 81 9.37 17.99 -18.62
C LEU A 81 10.00 19.06 -19.54
N TYR A 82 10.29 18.65 -20.78
CA TYR A 82 10.63 19.51 -21.90
C TYR A 82 9.53 19.45 -22.97
N ASN A 83 9.53 20.41 -23.89
CA ASN A 83 8.62 20.49 -25.02
C ASN A 83 8.60 19.18 -25.81
N GLY A 84 7.40 18.69 -26.10
CA GLY A 84 7.19 17.44 -26.83
C GLY A 84 7.44 16.16 -26.03
N LYS A 85 8.13 16.22 -24.87
CA LYS A 85 8.31 15.04 -24.01
C LYS A 85 7.00 14.71 -23.29
N SER A 86 6.74 13.41 -23.20
CA SER A 86 5.54 12.88 -22.55
C SER A 86 5.90 11.98 -21.37
N TYR A 87 5.06 11.98 -20.33
CA TYR A 87 5.24 11.17 -19.15
C TYR A 87 3.90 10.64 -18.62
N LYS A 88 3.85 9.35 -18.31
CA LYS A 88 2.68 8.72 -17.67
C LYS A 88 2.77 8.91 -16.16
N MET A 89 1.83 9.68 -15.61
CA MET A 89 1.77 9.86 -14.17
C MET A 89 1.39 8.55 -13.46
N LYS A 90 2.03 8.31 -12.31
CA LYS A 90 1.74 7.18 -11.44
C LYS A 90 0.87 7.67 -10.28
N VAL A 91 -0.32 7.09 -10.16
CA VAL A 91 -1.29 7.40 -9.11
C VAL A 91 -1.46 6.16 -8.22
N THR A 92 -1.44 6.38 -6.92
CA THR A 92 -1.67 5.36 -5.90
C THR A 92 -3.03 5.60 -5.24
N PHE A 93 -3.74 4.50 -4.98
CA PHE A 93 -5.05 4.48 -4.35
C PHE A 93 -4.95 3.81 -2.99
N THR A 94 -5.63 4.41 -2.01
CA THR A 94 -5.66 3.92 -0.64
C THR A 94 -7.13 3.65 -0.25
N PRO A 95 -7.48 2.40 0.13
CA PRO A 95 -6.61 1.23 0.22
C PRO A 95 -6.20 0.70 -1.17
N LYS A 96 -5.11 -0.08 -1.25
CA LYS A 96 -4.64 -0.67 -2.53
C LYS A 96 -5.67 -1.60 -3.18
N THR A 97 -6.69 -2.04 -2.43
CA THR A 97 -7.80 -2.88 -2.89
C THR A 97 -9.03 -2.08 -3.32
N ALA A 98 -9.00 -0.74 -3.28
CA ALA A 98 -10.13 0.09 -3.67
C ALA A 98 -10.59 -0.23 -5.11
N THR A 99 -11.91 -0.26 -5.32
CA THR A 99 -12.53 -0.72 -6.57
C THR A 99 -12.88 0.42 -7.51
N ASP A 100 -13.14 1.62 -6.98
CA ASP A 100 -13.40 2.84 -7.74
C ASP A 100 -12.09 3.57 -8.05
N ARG A 101 -11.52 3.36 -9.24
CA ARG A 101 -10.21 3.96 -9.63
C ARG A 101 -10.27 4.87 -10.84
N GLU A 102 -11.46 5.19 -11.29
CA GLU A 102 -11.60 6.13 -12.40
C GLU A 102 -11.29 7.54 -11.95
N LEU A 103 -10.29 8.13 -12.61
CA LEU A 103 -9.87 9.50 -12.37
C LEU A 103 -10.28 10.38 -13.53
N GLU A 104 -10.55 11.63 -13.21
CA GLU A 104 -10.61 12.74 -14.13
C GLU A 104 -9.38 13.62 -13.87
N PHE A 105 -8.66 13.93 -14.94
CA PHE A 105 -7.44 14.71 -14.88
C PHE A 105 -7.66 16.09 -15.49
N SER A 106 -7.04 17.11 -14.92
CA SER A 106 -7.01 18.45 -15.50
C SER A 106 -5.67 19.13 -15.28
N SER A 107 -5.30 20.00 -16.23
CA SER A 107 -4.17 20.91 -16.09
C SER A 107 -4.68 22.31 -15.75
N SER A 108 -3.97 23.05 -14.91
CA SER A 108 -4.28 24.46 -14.68
C SER A 108 -4.03 25.33 -15.90
N ASP A 109 -3.17 24.89 -16.84
CA ASP A 109 -2.91 25.56 -18.11
C ASP A 109 -2.41 24.56 -19.18
N GLU A 110 -3.28 24.21 -20.13
CA GLU A 110 -2.95 23.29 -21.23
C GLU A 110 -2.04 23.88 -22.32
N SER A 111 -1.82 25.20 -22.32
CA SER A 111 -0.85 25.83 -23.22
C SER A 111 0.61 25.57 -22.79
N VAL A 112 0.81 25.18 -21.52
CA VAL A 112 2.11 24.87 -20.92
C VAL A 112 2.33 23.35 -20.83
N VAL A 113 1.38 22.62 -20.22
CA VAL A 113 1.40 21.14 -20.16
C VAL A 113 0.00 20.60 -20.40
N LYS A 114 -0.14 19.74 -21.41
CA LYS A 114 -1.38 19.00 -21.69
C LYS A 114 -1.42 17.72 -20.88
N ILE A 115 -2.62 17.25 -20.57
CA ILE A 115 -2.85 15.96 -19.95
C ILE A 115 -3.99 15.24 -20.67
N ASP A 116 -3.78 13.97 -21.01
CA ASP A 116 -4.82 13.14 -21.62
C ASP A 116 -5.68 12.42 -20.56
N GLN A 117 -6.76 11.78 -21.03
CA GLN A 117 -7.68 11.02 -20.17
C GLN A 117 -7.01 9.82 -19.47
N ASN A 118 -5.88 9.35 -20.00
CA ASN A 118 -5.12 8.28 -19.40
C ASN A 118 -4.16 8.81 -18.31
N GLY A 119 -4.00 10.12 -18.13
CA GLY A 119 -3.01 10.69 -17.21
C GLY A 119 -1.59 10.70 -17.77
N VAL A 120 -1.44 10.74 -19.10
CA VAL A 120 -0.18 11.06 -19.77
C VAL A 120 -0.11 12.58 -19.94
N ILE A 121 0.94 13.18 -19.38
CA ILE A 121 1.24 14.60 -19.54
C ILE A 121 2.24 14.84 -20.67
N THR A 122 2.09 15.92 -21.42
CA THR A 122 2.99 16.32 -22.51
C THR A 122 3.35 17.80 -22.37
N GLY A 123 4.66 18.10 -22.37
CA GLY A 123 5.15 19.48 -22.35
C GLY A 123 4.86 20.21 -23.67
N VAL A 124 4.36 21.44 -23.61
CA VAL A 124 3.99 22.24 -24.78
C VAL A 124 4.83 23.52 -24.87
N SER A 125 4.90 24.27 -23.78
CA SER A 125 5.67 25.51 -23.72
C SER A 125 6.22 25.74 -22.32
N ARG A 126 7.12 26.71 -22.17
CA ARG A 126 7.76 26.99 -20.89
C ARG A 126 6.75 27.55 -19.88
N GLY A 127 6.75 26.99 -18.67
CA GLY A 127 5.90 27.47 -17.59
C GLY A 127 5.75 26.47 -16.45
N SER A 128 4.92 26.81 -15.46
CA SER A 128 4.58 25.96 -14.32
C SER A 128 3.08 25.81 -14.23
N VAL A 129 2.61 24.58 -14.05
CA VAL A 129 1.20 24.25 -13.92
C VAL A 129 0.96 23.33 -12.74
N THR A 130 -0.29 23.26 -12.30
CA THR A 130 -0.74 22.26 -11.35
C THR A 130 -1.64 21.27 -12.08
N ILE A 131 -1.26 20.00 -12.06
CA ILE A 131 -2.10 18.91 -12.55
C ILE A 131 -2.96 18.41 -11.39
N THR A 132 -4.26 18.28 -11.63
CA THR A 132 -5.22 17.76 -10.64
C THR A 132 -5.74 16.40 -11.10
N ALA A 133 -5.72 15.42 -10.20
CA ALA A 133 -6.41 14.14 -10.38
C ALA A 133 -7.58 14.08 -9.41
N THR A 134 -8.79 13.93 -9.94
CA THR A 134 -10.04 13.89 -9.17
C THR A 134 -10.70 12.53 -9.35
N LEU A 135 -11.10 11.90 -8.24
CA LEU A 135 -11.82 10.64 -8.28
C LEU A 135 -13.25 10.86 -8.79
N LYS A 136 -13.64 10.17 -9.87
CA LYS A 136 -14.98 10.34 -10.47
C LYS A 136 -16.12 9.96 -9.52
N SER A 137 -15.93 8.92 -8.70
CA SER A 137 -16.95 8.46 -7.74
C SER A 137 -17.15 9.44 -6.58
N ASN A 138 -16.13 10.23 -6.24
CA ASN A 138 -16.19 11.22 -5.18
C ASN A 138 -15.26 12.41 -5.48
N PRO A 139 -15.80 13.51 -6.02
CA PRO A 139 -15.03 14.71 -6.35
C PRO A 139 -14.30 15.38 -5.17
N GLN A 140 -14.65 15.03 -3.92
CA GLN A 140 -13.91 15.50 -2.74
C GLN A 140 -12.57 14.79 -2.57
N ARG A 141 -12.37 13.63 -3.22
CA ARG A 141 -11.09 12.90 -3.24
C ARG A 141 -10.30 13.33 -4.47
N LYS A 142 -9.44 14.30 -4.28
CA LYS A 142 -8.53 14.82 -5.31
C LYS A 142 -7.13 15.03 -4.77
N THR A 143 -6.17 15.03 -5.69
CA THR A 143 -4.76 15.34 -5.40
C THR A 143 -4.19 16.20 -6.51
N THR A 144 -3.12 16.93 -6.18
CA THR A 144 -2.51 17.89 -7.09
C THR A 144 -1.00 17.68 -7.15
N LEU A 145 -0.44 17.79 -8.35
CA LEU A 145 1.00 17.71 -8.61
C LEU A 145 1.47 18.98 -9.32
N PRO A 146 2.46 19.71 -8.77
CA PRO A 146 3.12 20.77 -9.51
C PRO A 146 4.00 20.17 -10.61
N VAL A 147 3.82 20.66 -11.85
CA VAL A 147 4.57 20.25 -13.04
C VAL A 147 5.20 21.47 -13.70
N ASN A 148 6.49 21.40 -14.01
CA ASN A 148 7.20 22.44 -14.73
C ASN A 148 7.59 21.95 -16.13
N CYS A 149 7.34 22.78 -17.14
CA CYS A 149 7.84 22.59 -18.49
C CYS A 149 8.90 23.66 -18.79
N TYR A 150 10.03 23.21 -19.32
CA TYR A 150 11.24 24.01 -19.39
C TYR A 150 11.63 24.49 -20.77
N GLY A 151 10.73 24.31 -21.74
CA GLY A 151 10.98 24.67 -23.12
C GLY A 151 11.73 23.55 -23.84
N ASP A 152 12.65 23.92 -24.71
CA ASP A 152 13.30 22.99 -25.63
C ASP A 152 14.19 21.97 -24.93
N ASP A 153 14.33 20.80 -25.55
CA ASP A 153 15.10 19.69 -25.01
C ASP A 153 16.61 19.95 -25.12
N PRO A 154 17.34 20.00 -24.00
CA PRO A 154 18.78 20.25 -23.97
C PRO A 154 19.61 19.16 -24.67
N GLU A 155 19.10 17.94 -24.86
CA GLU A 155 19.77 16.92 -25.68
C GLU A 155 19.89 17.33 -27.15
N THR A 156 18.90 18.09 -27.64
CA THR A 156 18.80 18.48 -29.06
C THR A 156 19.19 19.94 -29.32
N THR A 157 19.52 20.69 -28.27
CA THR A 157 19.84 22.12 -28.35
C THR A 157 21.34 22.36 -28.18
N ASP A 158 21.90 23.26 -28.98
CA ASP A 158 23.27 23.73 -28.78
C ASP A 158 23.37 24.53 -27.49
N ILE A 159 24.29 24.11 -26.61
CA ILE A 159 24.46 24.73 -25.31
C ILE A 159 25.53 25.81 -25.42
N VAL A 160 25.18 27.04 -25.09
CA VAL A 160 26.08 28.21 -25.11
C VAL A 160 26.16 28.83 -23.74
N ILE A 161 27.36 29.25 -23.32
CA ILE A 161 27.61 29.98 -22.08
C ILE A 161 28.01 31.41 -22.46
N ARG A 162 27.26 32.41 -21.99
CA ARG A 162 27.69 33.82 -22.12
C ARG A 162 27.29 34.63 -20.88
N PRO A 163 28.09 35.62 -20.46
CA PRO A 163 27.64 36.53 -19.41
C PRO A 163 26.51 37.44 -19.94
N GLU A 164 25.58 37.82 -19.08
CA GLU A 164 24.48 38.73 -19.43
C GLU A 164 24.98 40.14 -19.78
N THR A 165 26.06 40.58 -19.13
CA THR A 165 26.77 41.84 -19.39
C THR A 165 28.27 41.62 -19.29
N ASP A 166 29.09 42.62 -19.66
CA ASP A 166 30.53 42.55 -19.41
C ASP A 166 30.84 42.31 -17.94
N ILE A 167 31.81 41.42 -17.70
CA ILE A 167 32.32 41.11 -16.36
C ILE A 167 33.42 42.12 -16.06
N ILE A 168 33.28 42.84 -14.95
CA ILE A 168 34.30 43.74 -14.43
C ILE A 168 34.62 43.36 -12.99
N VAL A 169 35.81 43.73 -12.51
CA VAL A 169 36.23 43.47 -11.13
C VAL A 169 35.18 43.97 -10.13
N GLY A 170 34.87 43.16 -9.12
CA GLY A 170 33.92 43.53 -8.07
C GLY A 170 32.45 43.45 -8.44
N LYS A 171 32.12 43.03 -9.67
CA LYS A 171 30.75 42.83 -10.13
C LYS A 171 30.49 41.36 -10.38
N THR A 172 29.32 40.90 -9.94
CA THR A 172 28.78 39.59 -10.29
C THR A 172 27.75 39.73 -11.38
N VAL A 173 27.87 38.87 -12.39
CA VAL A 173 27.00 38.84 -13.57
C VAL A 173 26.36 37.46 -13.68
N ALA A 174 25.10 37.42 -14.10
CA ALA A 174 24.43 36.16 -14.42
C ALA A 174 25.02 35.56 -15.70
N LEU A 175 25.20 34.23 -15.70
CA LEU A 175 25.55 33.49 -16.90
C LEU A 175 24.26 33.02 -17.57
N LEU A 176 24.12 33.37 -18.84
CA LEU A 176 23.05 32.89 -19.70
C LEU A 176 23.49 31.58 -20.32
N PHE A 177 22.64 30.57 -20.14
CA PHE A 177 22.73 29.29 -20.82
C PHE A 177 21.57 29.23 -21.83
N ASN A 178 21.88 28.97 -23.10
CA ASN A 178 20.91 28.82 -24.20
C ASN A 178 19.94 30.02 -24.31
N ASP A 179 20.45 31.24 -24.17
CA ASP A 179 19.67 32.48 -24.26
C ASP A 179 18.45 32.53 -23.30
N GLY A 180 18.47 31.71 -22.24
CA GLY A 180 17.40 31.59 -21.27
C GLY A 180 16.22 30.73 -21.73
N SER A 181 16.25 30.07 -22.89
CA SER A 181 15.13 29.28 -23.44
C SER A 181 14.98 27.88 -22.85
N ALA A 182 16.04 27.30 -22.29
CA ALA A 182 16.09 25.91 -21.78
C ALA A 182 16.30 25.81 -20.25
N SER A 183 15.71 26.72 -19.47
CA SER A 183 15.85 26.69 -18.00
C SER A 183 15.00 25.58 -17.39
N PRO A 184 15.52 24.76 -16.44
CA PRO A 184 16.68 24.96 -15.61
C PRO A 184 17.71 23.91 -15.97
N PHE A 185 18.21 23.93 -17.20
CA PHE A 185 19.54 23.40 -17.44
C PHE A 185 20.58 24.38 -16.87
N ALA A 186 20.50 24.65 -15.57
CA ALA A 186 21.68 25.13 -14.85
C ALA A 186 22.65 23.93 -14.82
N PRO A 187 23.93 24.14 -15.12
CA PRO A 187 24.87 23.03 -15.06
C PRO A 187 24.95 22.48 -13.64
N ASP A 188 25.09 21.16 -13.53
CA ASP A 188 25.35 20.48 -12.25
C ASP A 188 26.63 21.03 -11.61
N GLU A 189 27.63 21.31 -12.46
CA GLU A 189 28.90 21.88 -12.05
C GLU A 189 29.36 22.94 -13.06
N ILE A 190 29.85 24.06 -12.54
CA ILE A 190 30.55 25.07 -13.33
C ILE A 190 31.86 25.43 -12.65
N THR A 191 32.95 25.41 -13.42
CA THR A 191 34.29 25.72 -12.94
C THR A 191 34.91 26.84 -13.77
N SER A 192 35.88 27.52 -13.19
CA SER A 192 36.76 28.46 -13.88
C SER A 192 38.15 27.86 -13.98
N SER A 193 38.82 28.03 -15.12
CA SER A 193 40.24 27.69 -15.25
C SER A 193 41.14 28.50 -14.32
N ASP A 194 40.69 29.68 -13.90
CA ASP A 194 41.38 30.55 -12.96
C ASP A 194 40.39 31.31 -12.06
N GLU A 195 40.22 30.84 -10.83
CA GLU A 195 39.35 31.48 -9.83
C GLU A 195 39.92 32.78 -9.26
N SER A 196 41.20 33.08 -9.48
CA SER A 196 41.81 34.36 -9.09
C SER A 196 41.43 35.48 -10.06
N VAL A 197 41.01 35.14 -11.28
CA VAL A 197 40.50 36.07 -12.30
C VAL A 197 38.97 36.15 -12.23
N VAL A 198 38.29 34.99 -12.27
CA VAL A 198 36.82 34.92 -12.22
C VAL A 198 36.36 33.76 -11.35
N ASN A 199 35.60 34.07 -10.30
CA ASN A 199 34.97 33.07 -9.45
C ASN A 199 33.57 32.75 -9.99
N VAL A 200 33.23 31.47 -10.12
CA VAL A 200 31.90 31.03 -10.57
C VAL A 200 31.14 30.31 -9.48
N TRP A 201 29.85 30.60 -9.39
CA TRP A 201 28.97 30.00 -8.40
C TRP A 201 27.53 30.02 -8.93
N ARG A 202 26.95 28.83 -9.10
CA ARG A 202 25.52 28.61 -9.40
C ARG A 202 24.96 29.50 -10.52
N GLY A 203 25.59 29.38 -11.70
CA GLY A 203 25.18 30.11 -12.90
C GLY A 203 25.52 31.59 -12.90
N THR A 204 26.47 32.02 -12.08
CA THR A 204 26.94 33.42 -12.04
C THR A 204 28.46 33.50 -11.98
N ALA A 205 29.03 34.58 -12.52
CA ALA A 205 30.46 34.84 -12.55
C ALA A 205 30.77 36.17 -11.85
N ALA A 206 31.70 36.15 -10.89
CA ALA A 206 32.21 37.31 -10.16
C ALA A 206 33.61 37.65 -10.66
N GLY A 207 33.82 38.88 -11.16
CA GLY A 207 35.14 39.35 -11.58
C GLY A 207 36.02 39.65 -10.36
N ILE A 208 37.20 39.02 -10.28
CA ILE A 208 38.12 39.12 -9.13
C ILE A 208 39.32 40.00 -9.48
N SER A 209 39.98 39.73 -10.62
CA SER A 209 41.06 40.56 -11.17
C SER A 209 40.94 40.64 -12.70
N PRO A 210 41.53 41.67 -13.34
CA PRO A 210 41.54 41.77 -14.79
C PRO A 210 42.26 40.57 -15.41
N GLY A 211 41.75 40.06 -16.53
CA GLY A 211 42.34 38.90 -17.19
C GLY A 211 41.32 38.09 -17.99
N THR A 212 41.75 36.94 -18.50
CA THR A 212 40.90 35.99 -19.22
C THR A 212 40.87 34.65 -18.51
N ALA A 213 39.72 33.99 -18.54
CA ALA A 213 39.56 32.64 -18.00
C ALA A 213 38.54 31.87 -18.82
N THR A 214 38.67 30.54 -18.81
CA THR A 214 37.72 29.63 -19.46
C THR A 214 36.76 29.09 -18.41
N LEU A 215 35.46 29.29 -18.64
CA LEU A 215 34.41 28.67 -17.85
C LEU A 215 34.04 27.34 -18.46
N THR A 216 33.93 26.30 -17.64
CA THR A 216 33.53 24.96 -18.08
C THR A 216 32.28 24.52 -17.31
N ALA A 217 31.22 24.17 -18.02
CA ALA A 217 29.95 23.73 -17.47
C ALA A 217 29.70 22.25 -17.81
N TYR A 218 29.35 21.45 -16.80
CA TYR A 218 29.03 20.03 -16.92
C TYR A 218 27.56 19.77 -16.62
N TYR A 219 26.92 18.98 -17.49
CA TYR A 219 25.53 18.58 -17.39
C TYR A 219 25.45 17.07 -17.22
N LYS A 220 25.19 16.62 -15.99
CA LYS A 220 25.19 15.22 -15.59
C LYS A 220 24.11 14.41 -16.30
N ASP A 221 22.92 14.99 -16.45
CA ASP A 221 21.76 14.29 -17.01
C ASP A 221 21.96 13.85 -18.47
N ILE A 222 22.73 14.62 -19.24
CA ILE A 222 23.02 14.34 -20.66
C ILE A 222 24.50 14.01 -20.93
N GLY A 223 25.33 13.99 -19.89
CA GLY A 223 26.77 13.72 -19.99
C GLY A 223 27.55 14.71 -20.88
N LYS A 224 27.07 15.96 -21.02
CA LYS A 224 27.65 16.96 -21.94
C LYS A 224 28.49 17.98 -21.17
N THR A 225 29.60 18.42 -21.77
CA THR A 225 30.46 19.50 -21.25
C THR A 225 30.58 20.61 -22.28
N VAL A 226 30.45 21.86 -21.85
CA VAL A 226 30.59 23.06 -22.68
C VAL A 226 31.58 24.01 -22.04
N SER A 227 32.36 24.73 -22.86
CA SER A 227 33.28 25.75 -22.37
C SER A 227 33.12 27.07 -23.12
N ALA A 228 33.38 28.18 -22.43
CA ALA A 228 33.42 29.52 -23.02
C ALA A 228 34.50 30.36 -22.35
N THR A 229 35.24 31.14 -23.15
CA THR A 229 36.24 32.08 -22.63
C THR A 229 35.57 33.40 -22.29
N VAL A 230 35.86 33.93 -21.10
CA VAL A 230 35.37 35.22 -20.61
C VAL A 230 36.54 36.14 -20.29
N THR A 231 36.32 37.45 -20.41
CA THR A 231 37.29 38.48 -20.07
C THR A 231 36.75 39.33 -18.92
N VAL A 232 37.59 39.59 -17.93
CA VAL A 232 37.30 40.47 -16.79
C VAL A 232 37.96 41.82 -17.02
N GLY A 233 37.17 42.87 -17.11
CA GLY A 233 37.62 44.25 -17.22
C GLY A 233 37.98 44.88 -15.87
N GLU A 234 38.71 45.99 -15.90
CA GLU A 234 39.06 46.76 -14.71
C GLU A 234 37.85 47.45 -14.07
N ASN A 235 37.90 47.61 -12.75
CA ASN A 235 36.97 48.47 -12.01
C ASN A 235 37.72 49.21 -10.89
N PRO A 236 38.21 50.42 -11.16
CA PRO A 236 38.97 51.22 -10.18
C PRO A 236 38.16 51.60 -8.93
N SER A 237 36.82 51.53 -8.99
CA SER A 237 35.93 51.88 -7.87
C SER A 237 35.64 50.68 -6.95
N PHE A 238 36.17 49.50 -7.24
CA PHE A 238 35.92 48.31 -6.44
C PHE A 238 36.61 48.39 -5.07
N VAL A 239 35.83 48.08 -4.02
CA VAL A 239 36.34 47.93 -2.66
C VAL A 239 36.08 46.50 -2.18
N LYS A 240 37.15 45.82 -1.77
CA LYS A 240 37.13 44.44 -1.31
C LYS A 240 36.54 44.36 0.12
N PRO A 241 35.61 43.42 0.40
CA PRO A 241 35.07 43.24 1.75
C PRO A 241 36.13 42.66 2.70
N SER A 242 36.04 43.06 3.97
CA SER A 242 36.92 42.63 5.07
C SER A 242 36.19 41.88 6.17
N SER A 243 34.89 42.13 6.35
CA SER A 243 34.02 41.38 7.25
C SER A 243 32.55 41.50 6.83
N VAL A 244 31.74 40.54 7.28
CA VAL A 244 30.29 40.54 7.12
C VAL A 244 29.62 40.16 8.44
N VAL A 245 28.56 40.88 8.79
CA VAL A 245 27.74 40.64 9.99
C VAL A 245 26.36 40.20 9.55
N LEU A 246 25.89 39.07 10.09
CA LEU A 246 24.60 38.48 9.78
C LEU A 246 23.65 38.55 10.98
N LYS A 247 22.38 38.81 10.71
CA LYS A 247 21.31 38.73 11.70
C LYS A 247 21.16 37.32 12.24
N GLN A 248 21.01 37.21 13.56
CA GLN A 248 20.86 35.93 14.26
C GLN A 248 19.40 35.57 14.52
N ASN A 249 19.13 34.28 14.76
CA ASN A 249 17.81 33.75 15.16
C ASN A 249 16.66 34.04 14.16
N VAL A 250 16.96 34.05 12.87
CA VAL A 250 15.97 34.36 11.84
C VAL A 250 15.03 33.17 11.63
N THR A 251 13.72 33.44 11.57
CA THR A 251 12.69 32.42 11.34
C THR A 251 12.00 32.60 9.99
N ILE A 252 11.81 31.52 9.25
CA ILE A 252 11.10 31.48 7.95
C ILE A 252 10.02 30.40 8.02
N THR A 253 8.82 30.65 7.48
CA THR A 253 7.80 29.60 7.40
C THR A 253 8.03 28.66 6.21
N HIS A 254 7.85 27.34 6.40
CA HIS A 254 7.98 26.33 5.36
C HIS A 254 7.19 26.72 4.08
N GLY A 255 7.87 26.63 2.93
CA GLY A 255 7.34 27.00 1.62
C GLY A 255 7.47 28.48 1.27
N LYS A 256 7.91 29.34 2.22
CA LYS A 256 8.22 30.76 1.95
C LYS A 256 9.67 30.95 1.56
N THR A 257 9.96 32.16 1.09
CA THR A 257 11.26 32.59 0.60
C THR A 257 11.71 33.84 1.35
N LEU A 258 12.96 33.86 1.83
CA LEU A 258 13.60 35.00 2.48
C LEU A 258 14.64 35.61 1.54
N LYS A 259 14.62 36.92 1.32
CA LYS A 259 15.70 37.59 0.56
C LYS A 259 16.99 37.62 1.37
N ILE A 260 18.10 37.29 0.74
CA ILE A 260 19.44 37.26 1.37
C ILE A 260 19.84 38.63 1.92
N SER A 261 19.49 39.71 1.22
CA SER A 261 19.75 41.07 1.69
C SER A 261 19.11 41.41 3.04
N LYS A 262 18.09 40.67 3.48
CA LYS A 262 17.48 40.86 4.80
C LYS A 262 18.28 40.21 5.94
N LEU A 263 19.18 39.28 5.62
CA LEU A 263 20.06 38.58 6.56
C LEU A 263 21.35 39.33 6.82
N ILE A 264 21.83 40.08 5.83
CA ILE A 264 23.04 40.88 5.95
C ILE A 264 22.71 42.14 6.76
N GLU A 265 23.42 42.34 7.87
CA GLU A 265 23.30 43.52 8.71
C GLU A 265 24.34 44.56 8.32
N GLU A 266 25.59 44.12 8.12
CA GLU A 266 26.70 44.99 7.71
C GLU A 266 27.71 44.22 6.83
N VAL A 267 28.30 44.93 5.88
CA VAL A 267 29.52 44.51 5.17
C VAL A 267 30.52 45.66 5.30
N ALA A 268 31.72 45.37 5.80
CA ALA A 268 32.74 46.38 6.01
C ALA A 268 33.87 46.27 4.98
N PRO A 269 34.36 47.41 4.44
CA PRO A 269 33.81 48.76 4.59
C PRO A 269 32.46 48.93 3.89
N LYS A 270 31.67 49.94 4.26
CA LYS A 270 30.29 50.15 3.75
C LYS A 270 30.18 50.23 2.21
N SER A 271 31.24 50.64 1.53
CA SER A 271 31.32 50.69 0.06
C SER A 271 31.72 49.37 -0.60
N ALA A 272 32.04 48.34 0.18
CA ALA A 272 32.48 47.05 -0.34
C ALA A 272 31.34 46.26 -0.99
N ALA A 273 31.72 45.40 -1.94
CA ALA A 273 30.77 44.53 -2.61
C ALA A 273 30.13 43.52 -1.63
N SER A 274 28.81 43.46 -1.63
CA SER A 274 28.01 42.59 -0.76
C SER A 274 27.51 41.34 -1.48
N ASP A 275 28.42 40.60 -2.12
CA ASP A 275 28.10 39.34 -2.82
C ASP A 275 28.85 38.14 -2.22
N PHE A 276 28.11 37.04 -2.05
CA PHE A 276 28.53 35.91 -1.23
C PHE A 276 28.09 34.57 -1.84
N GLU A 277 28.97 33.58 -1.79
CA GLU A 277 28.58 32.18 -1.96
C GLU A 277 27.87 31.71 -0.68
N ILE A 278 26.72 31.06 -0.85
CA ILE A 278 25.90 30.62 0.28
C ILE A 278 25.81 29.11 0.31
N LYS A 279 26.16 28.54 1.46
CA LYS A 279 26.11 27.11 1.73
C LYS A 279 25.09 26.85 2.82
N CYS A 280 24.15 25.94 2.55
CA CYS A 280 23.13 25.51 3.52
C CYS A 280 23.39 24.05 3.89
N SER A 281 23.36 23.74 5.18
CA SER A 281 23.43 22.35 5.67
C SER A 281 22.05 21.66 5.68
N GLY A 282 22.03 20.33 5.52
CA GLY A 282 20.91 19.50 5.94
C GLY A 282 19.61 19.56 5.11
N GLY A 283 19.61 20.11 3.90
CA GLY A 283 18.46 20.04 2.97
C GLY A 283 17.20 20.83 3.38
N ILE A 284 17.21 21.48 4.54
CA ILE A 284 16.11 22.28 5.11
C ILE A 284 15.87 23.55 4.27
N LEU A 285 16.95 24.18 3.80
CA LEU A 285 16.93 25.39 3.00
C LEU A 285 17.59 25.14 1.64
N HIS A 286 17.05 25.80 0.62
CA HIS A 286 17.71 25.93 -0.67
C HIS A 286 18.09 27.39 -0.90
N ALA A 287 19.39 27.68 -0.95
CA ALA A 287 19.84 29.00 -1.36
C ALA A 287 19.65 29.20 -2.88
N THR A 288 19.32 30.41 -3.29
CA THR A 288 19.53 30.96 -4.63
C THR A 288 20.49 32.14 -4.50
N GLN A 289 20.81 32.82 -5.60
CA GLN A 289 21.66 34.02 -5.52
C GLN A 289 21.06 35.14 -4.65
N THR A 290 19.74 35.28 -4.65
CA THR A 290 19.05 36.42 -4.01
C THR A 290 18.15 36.03 -2.85
N SER A 291 17.90 34.73 -2.66
CA SER A 291 16.97 34.27 -1.64
C SER A 291 17.27 32.89 -1.05
N LEU A 292 16.71 32.61 0.11
CA LEU A 292 16.65 31.29 0.72
C LEU A 292 15.21 30.78 0.66
N LYS A 293 15.00 29.62 0.06
CA LYS A 293 13.70 28.94 0.01
C LYS A 293 13.62 27.89 1.11
N ALA A 294 12.56 27.95 1.91
CA ALA A 294 12.30 26.98 2.96
C ALA A 294 11.67 25.70 2.41
N LEU A 295 12.42 24.59 2.46
CA LEU A 295 12.01 23.30 1.91
C LEU A 295 11.37 22.37 2.95
N GLN A 296 11.89 22.37 4.17
CA GLN A 296 11.39 21.53 5.27
C GLN A 296 11.48 22.29 6.60
N PRO A 297 10.60 22.04 7.57
CA PRO A 297 10.75 22.55 8.94
C PRO A 297 12.01 22.01 9.61
N GLY A 298 12.58 22.81 10.52
CA GLY A 298 13.80 22.44 11.27
C GLY A 298 14.77 23.59 11.41
N LYS A 299 15.94 23.31 11.99
CA LYS A 299 17.02 24.30 12.18
C LYS A 299 18.19 23.97 11.29
N THR A 300 18.79 24.98 10.66
CA THR A 300 20.00 24.80 9.86
C THR A 300 20.93 26.00 9.94
N THR A 301 22.23 25.74 9.80
CA THR A 301 23.25 26.77 9.68
C THR A 301 23.40 27.17 8.21
N VAL A 302 23.46 28.47 7.98
CA VAL A 302 23.76 29.05 6.68
C VAL A 302 25.10 29.77 6.76
N THR A 303 26.00 29.44 5.85
CA THR A 303 27.34 30.01 5.76
C THR A 303 27.45 30.89 4.54
N PHE A 304 27.90 32.13 4.75
CA PHE A 304 28.20 33.12 3.72
C PHE A 304 29.72 33.19 3.57
N VAL A 305 30.22 33.04 2.34
CA VAL A 305 31.63 33.18 1.99
C VAL A 305 31.75 34.28 0.94
N SER A 306 32.58 35.30 1.15
CA SER A 306 32.72 36.35 0.14
C SER A 306 33.31 35.78 -1.15
N ARG A 307 32.78 36.22 -2.29
CA ARG A 307 33.28 35.83 -3.61
C ARG A 307 34.63 36.48 -3.93
N TYR A 308 34.94 37.59 -3.29
CA TYR A 308 36.15 38.38 -3.53
C TYR A 308 37.24 38.14 -2.48
N ASP A 309 36.89 37.57 -1.33
CA ASP A 309 37.82 37.11 -0.30
C ASP A 309 37.32 35.85 0.40
N LYS A 310 37.92 34.70 0.11
CA LYS A 310 37.52 33.43 0.73
C LYS A 310 37.77 33.37 2.23
N SER A 311 38.57 34.28 2.79
CA SER A 311 38.78 34.38 4.25
C SER A 311 37.62 35.08 4.97
N VAL A 312 36.80 35.85 4.25
CA VAL A 312 35.64 36.56 4.81
C VAL A 312 34.45 35.62 4.84
N ILE A 313 34.17 35.07 6.02
CA ILE A 313 33.14 34.07 6.27
C ILE A 313 32.26 34.51 7.44
N ALA A 314 30.95 34.35 7.32
CA ALA A 314 30.01 34.48 8.43
C ALA A 314 28.97 33.35 8.42
N THR A 315 28.46 33.02 9.59
CA THR A 315 27.43 31.99 9.76
C THR A 315 26.25 32.51 10.57
N THR A 316 25.07 31.95 10.32
CA THR A 316 23.87 32.18 11.13
C THR A 316 23.00 30.93 11.18
N GLU A 317 22.34 30.69 12.32
CA GLU A 317 21.28 29.68 12.42
C GLU A 317 19.96 30.27 11.89
N ILE A 318 19.26 29.51 11.06
CA ILE A 318 17.92 29.82 10.57
C ILE A 318 16.98 28.71 11.00
N THR A 319 15.85 29.10 11.59
CA THR A 319 14.77 28.18 11.95
C THR A 319 13.66 28.24 10.90
N VAL A 320 13.31 27.10 10.32
CA VAL A 320 12.14 26.96 9.46
C VAL A 320 10.96 26.45 10.29
N SER A 321 9.93 27.27 10.44
CA SER A 321 8.71 26.92 11.16
C SER A 321 7.75 26.13 10.28
N HIS A 322 6.92 25.29 10.90
CA HIS A 322 5.76 24.69 10.25
C HIS A 322 4.78 25.76 9.75
N VAL A 323 4.03 25.41 8.71
CA VAL A 323 2.77 26.10 8.39
C VAL A 323 1.74 25.63 9.40
N THR A 324 1.05 26.57 10.05
CA THR A 324 0.01 26.26 11.04
C THR A 324 -1.05 25.34 10.42
N PRO A 325 -1.23 24.10 10.92
CA PRO A 325 -2.23 23.19 10.41
C PRO A 325 -3.63 23.63 10.85
N THR A 326 -4.64 23.42 10.01
CA THR A 326 -6.05 23.73 10.30
C THR A 326 -6.93 22.49 10.45
N ALA A 327 -6.44 21.33 10.00
CA ALA A 327 -7.14 20.05 10.10
C ALA A 327 -6.14 18.89 10.13
N LEU A 328 -6.57 17.78 10.70
CA LEU A 328 -5.82 16.52 10.80
C LEU A 328 -6.73 15.36 10.40
N GLU A 329 -6.23 14.46 9.55
CA GLU A 329 -6.93 13.26 9.12
C GLU A 329 -6.04 12.04 9.29
N ILE A 330 -6.63 10.89 9.63
CA ILE A 330 -5.95 9.60 9.63
C ILE A 330 -6.11 8.94 8.26
N VAL A 331 -4.99 8.62 7.61
CA VAL A 331 -4.93 7.82 6.39
C VAL A 331 -4.39 6.44 6.75
N THR A 332 -4.95 5.38 6.20
CA THR A 332 -4.56 3.99 6.54
C THR A 332 -4.34 3.14 5.30
N SER A 333 -3.41 2.19 5.36
CA SER A 333 -3.11 1.30 4.23
C SER A 333 -4.28 0.38 3.84
N SER A 334 -5.25 0.18 4.73
CA SER A 334 -6.39 -0.72 4.56
C SER A 334 -7.66 -0.16 5.20
N ASN A 335 -8.81 -0.47 4.63
CA ASN A 335 -10.11 -0.25 5.29
C ASN A 335 -10.67 -1.53 5.94
N LYS A 336 -9.94 -2.64 5.85
CA LYS A 336 -10.28 -3.97 6.38
C LYS A 336 -9.15 -4.47 7.28
N PHE A 337 -9.51 -4.99 8.45
CA PHE A 337 -8.53 -5.34 9.48
C PHE A 337 -8.72 -6.77 9.98
N SER A 338 -7.62 -7.51 9.98
CA SER A 338 -7.53 -8.91 10.42
C SER A 338 -6.64 -9.04 11.65
N PRO A 339 -6.94 -9.96 12.59
CA PRO A 339 -6.04 -10.23 13.69
C PRO A 339 -4.68 -10.76 13.22
N ASN A 340 -3.64 -10.41 13.96
CA ASN A 340 -2.23 -10.75 13.75
C ASN A 340 -1.59 -10.14 12.49
N THR A 341 -2.31 -9.29 11.75
CA THR A 341 -1.78 -8.50 10.63
C THR A 341 -1.39 -7.09 11.09
N GLU A 342 -0.33 -6.54 10.50
CA GLU A 342 0.13 -5.18 10.76
C GLU A 342 -0.42 -4.23 9.70
N TYR A 343 -0.88 -3.06 10.16
CA TYR A 343 -1.45 -2.01 9.31
C TYR A 343 -0.79 -0.67 9.64
N THR A 344 -0.46 0.10 8.62
CA THR A 344 0.19 1.40 8.78
C THR A 344 -0.84 2.52 8.69
N PHE A 345 -0.75 3.44 9.63
CA PHE A 345 -1.53 4.66 9.71
C PHE A 345 -0.61 5.86 9.54
N TRP A 346 -1.08 6.88 8.82
CA TRP A 346 -0.39 8.14 8.58
C TRP A 346 -1.28 9.31 8.98
N ALA A 347 -0.65 10.38 9.46
CA ALA A 347 -1.34 11.60 9.89
C ALA A 347 -1.23 12.66 8.80
N ARG A 348 -2.36 13.07 8.20
CA ARG A 348 -2.39 14.09 7.15
C ARG A 348 -2.83 15.43 7.71
N HIS A 349 -1.89 16.36 7.84
CA HIS A 349 -2.21 17.77 8.13
C HIS A 349 -2.65 18.52 6.87
N THR A 350 -3.54 19.50 7.06
CA THR A 350 -3.97 20.46 6.04
C THR A 350 -3.52 21.87 6.45
N PRO A 351 -2.98 22.71 5.55
CA PRO A 351 -2.89 22.55 4.08
C PRO A 351 -1.64 21.82 3.59
N ARG A 352 -0.69 21.49 4.48
CA ARG A 352 0.58 20.82 4.15
C ARG A 352 0.65 19.50 4.89
N PRO A 353 0.91 18.36 4.22
CA PRO A 353 0.93 17.06 4.87
C PRO A 353 2.25 16.86 5.64
N TYR A 354 2.19 16.87 6.97
CA TYR A 354 3.31 16.58 7.86
C TYR A 354 3.17 15.18 8.47
N TRP A 355 3.41 14.16 7.66
CA TRP A 355 3.07 12.75 7.93
C TRP A 355 3.60 12.17 9.24
N TYR A 356 4.73 12.69 9.72
CA TYR A 356 5.47 12.19 10.87
C TYR A 356 5.27 13.04 12.13
N ASP A 357 4.56 14.17 12.02
CA ASP A 357 4.35 15.14 13.10
C ASP A 357 3.05 14.86 13.87
N ALA A 358 2.93 13.60 14.31
CA ALA A 358 1.80 13.12 15.08
C ALA A 358 2.19 12.07 16.12
N LYS A 359 1.49 12.11 17.25
CA LYS A 359 1.55 11.11 18.30
C LYS A 359 0.37 10.15 18.16
N TRP A 360 0.65 8.86 18.24
CA TRP A 360 -0.35 7.79 18.09
C TRP A 360 -0.70 7.15 19.42
N GLU A 361 -1.97 6.81 19.60
CA GLU A 361 -2.45 6.04 20.76
C GLU A 361 -3.67 5.17 20.42
N VAL A 362 -3.89 4.14 21.24
CA VAL A 362 -5.13 3.35 21.22
C VAL A 362 -6.03 3.86 22.33
N VAL A 363 -7.15 4.49 21.96
CA VAL A 363 -8.09 5.13 22.90
C VAL A 363 -9.02 4.11 23.53
N SER A 364 -9.46 3.12 22.74
CA SER A 364 -10.35 2.07 23.21
C SER A 364 -10.15 0.77 22.43
N GLY A 365 -10.58 -0.35 23.02
CA GLY A 365 -10.44 -1.68 22.43
C GLY A 365 -9.12 -2.37 22.80
N LYS A 366 -8.74 -3.38 22.02
CA LYS A 366 -7.54 -4.18 22.28
C LYS A 366 -6.65 -4.15 21.05
N GLY A 367 -5.48 -3.53 21.17
CA GLY A 367 -4.48 -3.43 20.11
C GLY A 367 -3.24 -2.70 20.62
N LYS A 368 -2.20 -2.65 19.78
CA LYS A 368 -1.01 -1.84 20.01
C LYS A 368 -0.73 -1.02 18.75
N ILE A 369 -0.32 0.22 18.94
CA ILE A 369 0.18 1.08 17.87
C ILE A 369 1.58 1.58 18.24
N THR A 370 2.50 1.60 17.27
CA THR A 370 3.84 2.15 17.45
C THR A 370 3.84 3.66 17.28
N GLU A 371 4.95 4.31 17.65
CA GLU A 371 5.16 5.75 17.40
C GLU A 371 5.14 6.08 15.91
N ASP A 372 5.58 5.16 15.05
CA ASP A 372 5.52 5.29 13.58
C ASP A 372 4.14 4.97 12.98
N GLY A 373 3.09 4.80 13.80
CA GLY A 373 1.73 4.55 13.32
C GLY A 373 1.46 3.11 12.85
N VAL A 374 2.27 2.12 13.25
CA VAL A 374 2.03 0.71 12.91
C VAL A 374 1.13 0.06 13.95
N PHE A 375 -0.08 -0.32 13.55
CA PHE A 375 -1.09 -0.95 14.39
C PHE A 375 -1.12 -2.47 14.23
N LYS A 376 -1.27 -3.18 15.35
CA LYS A 376 -1.46 -4.64 15.40
C LYS A 376 -2.39 -5.04 16.53
N THR A 377 -3.28 -5.99 16.27
CA THR A 377 -4.11 -6.63 17.30
C THR A 377 -4.21 -8.13 17.10
N LYS A 378 -4.37 -8.89 18.19
CA LYS A 378 -4.68 -10.32 18.18
C LYS A 378 -6.17 -10.60 18.42
N PHE A 379 -6.95 -9.56 18.68
CA PHE A 379 -8.33 -9.67 19.13
C PHE A 379 -9.30 -9.21 18.04
N PHE A 380 -10.49 -9.81 18.03
CA PHE A 380 -11.62 -9.38 17.22
C PHE A 380 -12.36 -8.24 17.92
N GLY A 381 -13.05 -7.41 17.13
CA GLY A 381 -13.93 -6.35 17.61
C GLY A 381 -13.44 -4.95 17.27
N LYS A 382 -14.03 -3.97 17.97
CA LYS A 382 -13.77 -2.56 17.72
C LYS A 382 -12.55 -2.08 18.50
N THR A 383 -11.65 -1.38 17.83
CA THR A 383 -10.52 -0.66 18.44
C THR A 383 -10.46 0.74 17.85
N VAL A 384 -10.32 1.77 18.68
CA VAL A 384 -10.22 3.16 18.21
C VAL A 384 -8.78 3.62 18.33
N VAL A 385 -8.21 4.02 17.20
CA VAL A 385 -6.88 4.62 17.11
C VAL A 385 -7.04 6.13 17.00
N ARG A 386 -6.24 6.89 17.76
CA ARG A 386 -6.19 8.35 17.68
C ARG A 386 -4.79 8.79 17.26
N CYS A 387 -4.74 9.83 16.43
CA CYS A 387 -3.55 10.64 16.25
C CYS A 387 -3.78 12.06 16.77
N THR A 388 -2.76 12.61 17.41
CA THR A 388 -2.72 14.01 17.90
C THR A 388 -1.53 14.70 17.26
N SER A 389 -1.69 15.89 16.70
CA SER A 389 -0.56 16.58 16.09
C SER A 389 0.49 17.00 17.13
N THR A 390 1.77 16.86 16.79
CA THR A 390 2.89 17.42 17.58
C THR A 390 3.11 18.91 17.31
N ILE A 391 2.63 19.43 16.18
CA ILE A 391 2.69 20.84 15.78
C ILE A 391 1.62 21.65 16.52
N ASP A 392 0.39 21.15 16.56
CA ASP A 392 -0.74 21.73 17.29
C ASP A 392 -1.49 20.65 18.08
N PRO A 393 -1.23 20.50 19.38
CA PRO A 393 -1.88 19.48 20.21
C PRO A 393 -3.41 19.58 20.31
N THR A 394 -4.03 20.68 19.86
CA THR A 394 -5.50 20.80 19.81
C THR A 394 -6.13 20.02 18.65
N LEU A 395 -5.33 19.65 17.63
CA LEU A 395 -5.80 18.86 16.50
C LEU A 395 -5.65 17.36 16.78
N THR A 396 -6.80 16.68 16.86
CA THR A 396 -6.88 15.24 17.03
C THR A 396 -7.78 14.62 15.96
N ALA A 397 -7.44 13.43 15.50
CA ALA A 397 -8.29 12.63 14.62
C ALA A 397 -8.39 11.20 15.15
N GLU A 398 -9.55 10.58 14.96
CA GLU A 398 -9.82 9.21 15.40
C GLU A 398 -10.23 8.33 14.22
N PHE A 399 -9.87 7.06 14.30
CA PHE A 399 -10.21 6.06 13.30
C PHE A 399 -10.66 4.77 14.00
N GLU A 400 -11.86 4.28 13.63
CA GLU A 400 -12.41 3.02 14.13
C GLU A 400 -11.88 1.84 13.31
N VAL A 401 -11.09 0.99 13.96
CA VAL A 401 -10.62 -0.28 13.44
C VAL A 401 -11.59 -1.38 13.84
N ASN A 402 -12.33 -1.92 12.87
CA ASN A 402 -13.20 -3.07 13.05
C ASN A 402 -12.47 -4.36 12.63
N THR A 403 -11.96 -5.13 13.61
CA THR A 403 -11.30 -6.40 13.33
C THR A 403 -12.29 -7.56 13.28
N GLY A 404 -12.44 -8.13 12.08
CA GLY A 404 -13.40 -9.20 11.79
C GLY A 404 -12.77 -10.59 11.67
N LEU A 405 -13.62 -11.62 11.71
CA LEU A 405 -13.22 -13.03 11.49
C LEU A 405 -12.83 -13.30 10.03
N PHE A 406 -13.34 -12.50 9.10
CA PHE A 406 -13.08 -12.56 7.67
C PHE A 406 -12.83 -11.16 7.13
N GLU A 407 -11.94 -11.04 6.15
CA GLU A 407 -11.61 -9.76 5.48
C GLU A 407 -12.77 -9.26 4.62
N ASP A 408 -13.57 -10.17 4.06
CA ASP A 408 -14.78 -9.90 3.29
C ASP A 408 -15.66 -11.13 3.09
N ALA A 409 -16.88 -10.88 2.60
CA ALA A 409 -17.81 -11.93 2.24
C ALA A 409 -17.23 -12.88 1.17
N TYR A 410 -16.33 -12.40 0.30
CA TYR A 410 -15.65 -13.22 -0.70
C TYR A 410 -14.67 -14.23 -0.09
N SER A 411 -13.80 -13.81 0.84
CA SER A 411 -12.89 -14.70 1.58
C SER A 411 -13.65 -15.68 2.46
N PHE A 412 -14.77 -15.26 3.06
CA PHE A 412 -15.72 -16.14 3.72
C PHE A 412 -16.33 -17.17 2.75
N THR A 413 -16.89 -16.74 1.61
CA THR A 413 -17.48 -17.63 0.60
C THR A 413 -16.44 -18.58 0.01
N ARG A 414 -15.20 -18.13 -0.24
CA ARG A 414 -14.09 -18.96 -0.71
C ARG A 414 -13.76 -20.06 0.29
N LYS A 415 -13.60 -19.68 1.57
CA LYS A 415 -13.36 -20.64 2.65
C LYS A 415 -14.53 -21.60 2.80
N LEU A 416 -15.76 -21.10 2.73
CA LEU A 416 -16.99 -21.88 2.79
C LEU A 416 -17.08 -22.91 1.64
N VAL A 417 -16.86 -22.52 0.39
CA VAL A 417 -16.92 -23.45 -0.77
C VAL A 417 -15.80 -24.50 -0.70
N GLY A 418 -14.60 -24.15 -0.24
CA GLY A 418 -13.47 -25.07 -0.14
C GLY A 418 -13.61 -26.07 1.03
N HIS A 419 -13.87 -25.56 2.23
CA HIS A 419 -13.87 -26.34 3.47
C HIS A 419 -15.24 -26.98 3.76
N MET A 420 -16.32 -26.19 3.71
CA MET A 420 -17.66 -26.67 4.08
C MET A 420 -18.18 -27.77 3.15
N GLY A 421 -17.93 -27.68 1.84
CA GLY A 421 -18.45 -28.63 0.86
C GLY A 421 -17.85 -30.03 0.99
N LEU A 422 -16.53 -30.11 1.14
CA LEU A 422 -15.82 -31.37 1.34
C LEU A 422 -16.20 -32.00 2.70
N SER A 423 -16.27 -31.16 3.73
CA SER A 423 -16.70 -31.56 5.07
C SER A 423 -18.15 -32.06 5.09
N ALA A 424 -19.05 -31.49 4.27
CA ALA A 424 -20.43 -31.98 4.13
C ALA A 424 -20.50 -33.40 3.56
N ILE A 425 -19.67 -33.75 2.57
CA ILE A 425 -19.61 -35.13 2.03
C ILE A 425 -19.18 -36.10 3.13
N LEU A 426 -18.17 -35.74 3.92
CA LEU A 426 -17.74 -36.58 5.04
C LEU A 426 -18.83 -36.68 6.11
N GLY A 427 -19.49 -35.59 6.46
CA GLY A 427 -20.58 -35.57 7.44
C GLY A 427 -21.77 -36.46 7.04
N PHE A 428 -22.11 -36.49 5.75
CA PHE A 428 -23.07 -37.45 5.21
C PHE A 428 -22.62 -38.91 5.42
N GLY A 429 -21.34 -39.20 5.17
CA GLY A 429 -20.73 -40.52 5.43
C GLY A 429 -20.77 -40.91 6.91
N ILE A 430 -20.30 -40.02 7.80
CA ILE A 430 -20.30 -40.22 9.26
C ILE A 430 -21.72 -40.51 9.76
N PHE A 431 -22.71 -39.72 9.31
CA PHE A 431 -24.12 -39.96 9.63
C PHE A 431 -24.56 -41.34 9.12
N GLY A 432 -24.33 -41.66 7.85
CA GLY A 432 -24.73 -42.94 7.25
C GLY A 432 -24.13 -44.15 7.99
N THR A 433 -22.84 -44.10 8.29
CA THR A 433 -22.11 -45.15 9.03
C THR A 433 -22.64 -45.30 10.45
N THR A 434 -22.78 -44.21 11.20
CA THR A 434 -23.28 -44.27 12.58
C THR A 434 -24.75 -44.68 12.62
N PHE A 435 -25.58 -44.21 11.69
CA PHE A 435 -26.98 -44.59 11.56
C PHE A 435 -27.16 -46.08 11.27
N LEU A 436 -26.34 -46.65 10.36
CA LEU A 436 -26.45 -48.05 9.97
C LEU A 436 -25.83 -49.00 11.01
N LEU A 437 -24.66 -48.67 11.56
CA LEU A 437 -23.82 -49.63 12.30
C LEU A 437 -23.84 -49.48 13.82
N THR A 438 -24.44 -48.42 14.38
CA THR A 438 -24.56 -48.31 15.85
C THR A 438 -25.55 -49.33 16.41
N LYS A 439 -25.24 -49.86 17.60
CA LYS A 439 -26.13 -50.79 18.33
C LYS A 439 -27.40 -50.10 18.81
N ARG A 440 -27.26 -48.90 19.41
CA ARG A 440 -28.38 -48.04 19.80
C ARG A 440 -28.53 -46.94 18.77
N LYS A 441 -29.56 -46.99 17.92
CA LYS A 441 -29.71 -46.09 16.77
C LYS A 441 -29.79 -44.60 17.16
N ARG A 442 -30.32 -44.29 18.34
CA ARG A 442 -30.35 -42.93 18.91
C ARG A 442 -28.95 -42.35 19.17
N MET A 443 -27.92 -43.19 19.36
CA MET A 443 -26.53 -42.73 19.52
C MET A 443 -25.98 -42.04 18.27
N CYS A 444 -26.57 -42.26 17.10
CA CYS A 444 -26.21 -41.55 15.87
C CYS A 444 -26.26 -40.02 16.07
N ALA A 445 -27.24 -39.50 16.81
CA ALA A 445 -27.40 -38.07 17.08
C ALA A 445 -26.27 -37.48 17.95
N VAL A 446 -25.57 -38.31 18.73
CA VAL A 446 -24.45 -37.89 19.59
C VAL A 446 -23.10 -38.15 18.92
N LEU A 447 -22.96 -39.32 18.28
CA LEU A 447 -21.71 -39.73 17.65
C LEU A 447 -21.41 -38.92 16.39
N THR A 448 -22.43 -38.52 15.62
CA THR A 448 -22.22 -37.77 14.38
C THR A 448 -21.60 -36.39 14.64
N PRO A 449 -22.13 -35.55 15.55
CA PRO A 449 -21.47 -34.29 15.90
C PRO A 449 -20.09 -34.49 16.53
N ALA A 450 -19.93 -35.46 17.44
CA ALA A 450 -18.65 -35.70 18.11
C ALA A 450 -17.54 -36.10 17.13
N LEU A 451 -17.82 -37.02 16.20
CA LEU A 451 -16.87 -37.44 15.18
C LEU A 451 -16.59 -36.32 14.17
N SER A 452 -17.60 -35.53 13.81
CA SER A 452 -17.45 -34.37 12.91
C SER A 452 -16.54 -33.30 13.51
N PHE A 453 -16.69 -32.99 14.79
CA PHE A 453 -15.84 -32.03 15.49
C PHE A 453 -14.41 -32.56 15.65
N THR A 454 -14.27 -33.85 15.95
CA THR A 454 -12.96 -34.53 16.04
C THR A 454 -12.23 -34.47 14.70
N TYR A 455 -12.93 -34.74 13.59
CA TYR A 455 -12.39 -34.61 12.25
C TYR A 455 -11.88 -33.18 11.99
N ALA A 456 -12.73 -32.17 12.24
CA ALA A 456 -12.38 -30.77 11.97
C ALA A 456 -11.17 -30.31 12.80
N GLY A 457 -11.14 -30.65 14.09
CA GLY A 457 -10.02 -30.31 14.97
C GLY A 457 -8.70 -30.98 14.56
N ILE A 458 -8.73 -32.26 14.17
CA ILE A 458 -7.53 -32.96 13.71
C ILE A 458 -7.07 -32.45 12.34
N SER A 459 -7.99 -32.14 11.43
CA SER A 459 -7.65 -31.56 10.13
C SER A 459 -6.86 -30.24 10.27
N GLU A 460 -7.29 -29.37 11.17
CA GLU A 460 -6.59 -28.11 11.48
C GLU A 460 -5.28 -28.32 12.26
N LEU A 461 -5.22 -29.34 13.12
CA LEU A 461 -3.99 -29.73 13.79
C LEU A 461 -2.94 -30.20 12.78
N ILE A 462 -3.33 -30.98 11.77
CA ILE A 462 -2.43 -31.39 10.67
C ILE A 462 -1.94 -30.15 9.92
N GLN A 463 -2.85 -29.21 9.58
CA GLN A 463 -2.48 -27.97 8.90
C GLN A 463 -1.47 -27.12 9.68
N LYS A 464 -1.50 -27.15 11.02
CA LYS A 464 -0.50 -26.46 11.85
C LYS A 464 0.94 -26.89 11.53
N PHE A 465 1.14 -28.14 11.13
CA PHE A 465 2.45 -28.71 10.82
C PHE A 465 2.75 -28.70 9.31
N THR A 466 1.84 -28.19 8.48
CA THR A 466 2.01 -28.12 7.03
C THR A 466 2.61 -26.77 6.62
N PRO A 467 3.69 -26.75 5.82
CA PRO A 467 4.31 -25.50 5.36
C PRO A 467 3.32 -24.55 4.67
N GLY A 468 3.31 -23.29 5.12
CA GLY A 468 2.50 -22.21 4.54
C GLY A 468 1.00 -22.28 4.86
N ARG A 469 0.58 -23.17 5.77
CA ARG A 469 -0.80 -23.25 6.28
C ARG A 469 -0.90 -22.62 7.68
N PHE A 470 -2.10 -22.16 8.02
CA PHE A 470 -2.39 -21.60 9.33
C PHE A 470 -3.53 -22.38 9.97
N CYS A 471 -3.32 -22.84 11.20
CA CYS A 471 -4.36 -23.46 12.01
C CYS A 471 -5.23 -22.35 12.59
N THR A 472 -6.51 -22.29 12.19
CA THR A 472 -7.42 -21.24 12.67
C THR A 472 -8.69 -21.83 13.27
N LEU A 473 -9.18 -21.22 14.36
CA LEU A 473 -10.45 -21.63 14.97
C LEU A 473 -11.63 -21.45 14.00
N SER A 474 -11.55 -20.47 13.10
CA SER A 474 -12.56 -20.26 12.06
C SER A 474 -12.67 -21.46 11.12
N ASP A 475 -11.56 -22.09 10.76
CA ASP A 475 -11.56 -23.19 9.80
C ASP A 475 -12.09 -24.48 10.47
N VAL A 476 -11.76 -24.73 11.75
CA VAL A 476 -12.40 -25.81 12.56
C VAL A 476 -13.92 -25.67 12.56
N LEU A 477 -14.43 -24.46 12.79
CA LEU A 477 -15.87 -24.21 12.87
C LEU A 477 -16.55 -24.38 11.51
N ILE A 478 -15.93 -23.93 10.42
CA ILE A 478 -16.47 -24.08 9.06
C ILE A 478 -16.55 -25.55 8.67
N ASP A 479 -15.50 -26.33 8.93
CA ASP A 479 -15.48 -27.76 8.63
C ASP A 479 -16.50 -28.54 9.47
N PHE A 480 -16.61 -28.21 10.76
CA PHE A 480 -17.63 -28.80 11.63
C PHE A 480 -19.05 -28.50 11.14
N LEU A 481 -19.36 -27.23 10.82
CA LEU A 481 -20.68 -26.84 10.31
C LEU A 481 -20.98 -27.47 8.95
N GLY A 482 -19.97 -27.62 8.09
CA GLY A 482 -20.09 -28.35 6.83
C GLY A 482 -20.49 -29.80 7.04
N ALA A 483 -19.76 -30.50 7.90
CA ALA A 483 -20.08 -31.88 8.26
C ALA A 483 -21.48 -32.03 8.87
N MET A 484 -21.89 -31.10 9.75
CA MET A 484 -23.24 -31.09 10.29
C MET A 484 -24.30 -30.87 9.22
N THR A 485 -24.04 -29.99 8.25
CA THR A 485 -24.94 -29.74 7.11
C THR A 485 -25.13 -31.01 6.28
N GLY A 486 -24.03 -31.71 5.97
CA GLY A 486 -24.08 -33.00 5.27
C GLY A 486 -24.84 -34.09 6.02
N ALA A 487 -24.67 -34.16 7.34
CA ALA A 487 -25.41 -35.08 8.19
C ALA A 487 -26.93 -34.82 8.16
N VAL A 488 -27.34 -33.54 8.20
CA VAL A 488 -28.75 -33.14 8.09
C VAL A 488 -29.33 -33.54 6.73
N PHE A 489 -28.61 -33.32 5.63
CA PHE A 489 -29.02 -33.80 4.32
C PHE A 489 -29.17 -35.32 4.27
N GLY A 490 -28.24 -36.06 4.89
CA GLY A 490 -28.33 -37.52 5.02
C GLY A 490 -29.59 -37.96 5.77
N LEU A 491 -29.91 -37.30 6.88
CA LEU A 491 -31.11 -37.57 7.66
C LEU A 491 -32.39 -37.33 6.85
N LEU A 492 -32.48 -36.20 6.15
CA LEU A 492 -33.63 -35.86 5.30
C LEU A 492 -33.81 -36.87 4.16
N LEU A 493 -32.73 -37.24 3.48
CA LEU A 493 -32.76 -38.22 2.41
C LEU A 493 -33.26 -39.58 2.91
N VAL A 494 -32.75 -40.06 4.06
CA VAL A 494 -33.23 -41.29 4.69
C VAL A 494 -34.72 -41.18 5.04
N ALA A 495 -35.15 -40.06 5.61
CA ALA A 495 -36.56 -39.84 5.96
C ALA A 495 -37.48 -39.91 4.72
N ILE A 496 -37.09 -39.25 3.62
CA ILE A 496 -37.83 -39.26 2.36
C ILE A 496 -37.88 -40.67 1.77
N VAL A 497 -36.75 -41.37 1.69
CA VAL A 497 -36.69 -42.74 1.16
C VAL A 497 -37.55 -43.68 2.01
N CYS A 498 -37.48 -43.57 3.34
CA CYS A 498 -38.31 -44.36 4.24
C CYS A 498 -39.81 -44.04 4.10
N LEU A 499 -40.18 -42.77 3.93
CA LEU A 499 -41.56 -42.34 3.72
C LEU A 499 -42.11 -42.92 2.41
N ILE A 500 -41.40 -42.74 1.30
CA ILE A 500 -41.77 -43.27 -0.01
C ILE A 500 -41.91 -44.79 0.06
N TRP A 501 -40.90 -45.50 0.59
CA TRP A 501 -40.94 -46.95 0.70
C TRP A 501 -42.14 -47.42 1.54
N ARG A 502 -42.43 -46.76 2.66
CA ARG A 502 -43.59 -47.09 3.50
C ARG A 502 -44.92 -46.89 2.76
N LEU A 503 -45.04 -45.88 1.90
CA LEU A 503 -46.23 -45.63 1.10
C LEU A 503 -46.43 -46.69 0.01
N PHE A 504 -45.36 -47.13 -0.65
CA PHE A 504 -45.43 -48.13 -1.73
C PHE A 504 -45.55 -49.58 -1.23
N SER A 505 -44.92 -49.94 -0.10
CA SER A 505 -44.94 -51.31 0.42
C SER A 505 -44.74 -51.41 1.93
N LYS A 506 -45.85 -51.41 2.68
CA LYS A 506 -45.86 -51.50 4.15
C LYS A 506 -45.19 -52.78 4.68
N GLU A 507 -45.45 -53.93 4.05
CA GLU A 507 -44.86 -55.21 4.48
C GLU A 507 -43.35 -55.27 4.27
N SER A 508 -42.87 -54.86 3.08
CA SER A 508 -41.44 -54.82 2.76
C SER A 508 -40.69 -53.86 3.69
N PHE A 509 -41.30 -52.73 4.01
CA PHE A 509 -40.76 -51.75 4.95
C PHE A 509 -40.66 -52.29 6.38
N SER A 510 -41.67 -53.01 6.88
CA SER A 510 -41.64 -53.61 8.22
C SER A 510 -40.51 -54.66 8.37
N ARG A 511 -40.28 -55.46 7.31
CA ARG A 511 -39.17 -56.41 7.24
C ARG A 511 -37.80 -55.70 7.26
N LEU A 512 -37.66 -54.61 6.51
CA LEU A 512 -36.46 -53.77 6.52
C LEU A 512 -36.19 -53.17 7.91
N VAL A 513 -37.21 -52.63 8.59
CA VAL A 513 -37.07 -52.06 9.95
C VAL A 513 -36.60 -53.13 10.93
N SER A 514 -37.12 -54.35 10.81
CA SER A 514 -36.71 -55.48 11.63
C SER A 514 -35.24 -55.88 11.37
N ALA A 515 -34.84 -55.93 10.10
CA ALA A 515 -33.44 -56.16 9.71
C ALA A 515 -32.50 -55.04 10.18
N TYR A 516 -32.95 -53.78 10.13
CA TYR A 516 -32.19 -52.61 10.58
C TYR A 516 -31.94 -52.60 12.08
N LYS A 517 -32.93 -53.00 12.89
CA LYS A 517 -32.74 -53.15 14.36
C LYS A 517 -31.71 -54.23 14.70
N ALA A 518 -31.61 -55.29 13.89
CA ALA A 518 -30.63 -56.36 14.07
C ALA A 518 -29.23 -55.99 13.55
N LEU A 519 -29.11 -55.04 12.62
CA LEU A 519 -27.84 -54.60 12.07
C LEU A 519 -27.09 -53.69 13.06
N ASN A 520 -25.84 -54.04 13.33
CA ASN A 520 -24.87 -53.24 14.06
C ASN A 520 -23.46 -53.66 13.63
N LEU A 521 -22.43 -52.99 14.14
CA LEU A 521 -21.04 -53.27 13.79
C LEU A 521 -20.66 -54.75 13.98
N LYS A 522 -21.09 -55.39 15.08
CA LYS A 522 -20.79 -56.81 15.37
C LYS A 522 -21.49 -57.74 14.37
N THR A 523 -22.75 -57.49 14.05
CA THR A 523 -23.52 -58.33 13.12
C THR A 523 -23.14 -58.08 11.65
N ALA A 524 -22.64 -56.89 11.34
CA ALA A 524 -22.12 -56.54 10.02
C ALA A 524 -20.88 -57.38 9.66
N PHE A 525 -19.99 -57.69 10.60
CA PHE A 525 -18.76 -58.45 10.33
C PHE A 525 -18.82 -59.95 10.67
N LYS A 526 -19.89 -60.42 11.31
CA LYS A 526 -20.04 -61.86 11.63
C LYS A 526 -20.08 -62.71 10.34
N LYS A 527 -19.19 -63.72 10.21
CA LYS A 527 -19.25 -64.73 9.12
C LYS A 527 -20.56 -65.54 9.27
N SER A 528 -21.25 -65.80 8.16
CA SER A 528 -22.33 -66.79 8.16
C SER A 528 -21.67 -68.16 8.20
N ASN A 529 -21.78 -68.86 9.34
CA ASN A 529 -21.45 -70.28 9.35
C ASN A 529 -22.49 -70.97 8.45
N HIS A 530 -22.04 -71.50 7.31
CA HIS A 530 -22.79 -72.49 6.57
C HIS A 530 -22.71 -73.79 7.38
N THR A 531 -23.71 -74.06 8.21
CA THR A 531 -24.04 -75.44 8.57
C THR A 531 -24.94 -75.96 7.45
N ALA A 532 -24.38 -76.87 6.67
CA ALA A 532 -25.15 -77.74 5.80
C ALA A 532 -26.05 -78.63 6.66
N GLU A 533 -27.33 -78.63 6.35
CA GLU A 533 -28.27 -79.76 6.48
C GLU A 533 -29.44 -79.52 5.53
#